data_AF-A0A973QR26-F1
#
_entry.id   AF-A0A973QR26-F1
#
_cell.length_a   1.000
_cell.length_b   1.000
_cell.length_c   1.000
_cell.angle_alpha   90.00
_cell.angle_beta   90.00
_cell.angle_gamma   90.00
#
_symmetry.space_group_name_H-M   'P 1'
#
loop_
_entity.id
_entity.type
_entity.pdbx_description
1 polymer ?
#
loop_
_entity_poly.entity_id
_entity_poly.type
_entity_poly.pdbx_seq_one_letter_code
_entity_poly.pdbx_strand_id
1 'polypeptide(L)'
;PFRRTSPLSTMQAVVEENAADPQHAGPLGPVMAALLHKDPAARPSAAEAEQMLAEAAEGRRSNAAQAYVPTQHTGSRYETGTTGTGPQPFGSTPYPPFTAPTSIGPTGMGPGQPGGTGPVTAPPARKRHRLRTFVLLAVLAVIISGGVAVSLQQWAEVFQSDGGTAAPSESPSAHSTPTGSAQGTLPAGWERREDPVGFGISLPKGWKRSVSIDQDGLRQVDYSPDHGKHLVRVAVDTAPDFSTAYEHMSNLDRQVSERLRAYKRLSLKERLFRDLPGVRWEYTWNALAKDPPHYFPGPYHAIDVAYMNSEGTEYAIYAASPADDWATTSKQFDWILRGFQEKATQ
;
A
#
# COMPACT_ATOMS: atom_id res chain seq x y z
N PRO A 1 -6.32 17.42 12.22
CA PRO A 1 -6.49 17.49 13.68
C PRO A 1 -5.18 17.71 14.47
N PHE A 2 -4.21 16.79 14.41
CA PHE A 2 -3.11 16.69 15.39
C PHE A 2 -1.83 17.49 15.10
N ARG A 3 -1.81 18.40 14.11
CA ARG A 3 -0.59 19.19 13.84
C ARG A 3 -0.27 20.10 15.04
N ARG A 4 0.98 20.08 15.49
CA ARG A 4 1.52 20.96 16.54
C ARG A 4 2.74 21.72 16.00
N THR A 5 3.28 22.64 16.79
CA THR A 5 4.44 23.47 16.41
C THR A 5 5.77 22.71 16.38
N SER A 6 5.82 21.48 16.87
CA SER A 6 6.99 20.60 16.78
C SER A 6 6.63 19.16 16.37
N PRO A 7 7.57 18.39 15.79
CA PRO A 7 7.33 16.98 15.45
C PRO A 7 6.99 16.11 16.65
N LEU A 8 7.70 16.28 17.78
CA LEU A 8 7.48 15.48 18.99
C LEU A 8 6.10 15.73 19.60
N SER A 9 5.67 17.01 19.70
CA SER A 9 4.32 17.35 20.15
C SER A 9 3.25 16.83 19.18
N THR A 10 3.53 16.81 17.87
CA THR A 10 2.61 16.22 16.87
C THR A 10 2.48 14.70 17.05
N MET A 11 3.56 13.97 17.34
CA MET A 11 3.50 12.54 17.64
C MET A 11 2.73 12.27 18.94
N GLN A 12 2.99 13.04 19.98
CA GLN A 12 2.25 12.95 21.25
C GLN A 12 0.75 13.19 21.04
N ALA A 13 0.36 14.23 20.29
CA ALA A 13 -1.03 14.52 19.96
C ALA A 13 -1.72 13.39 19.19
N VAL A 14 -1.01 12.74 18.24
CA VAL A 14 -1.53 11.58 17.50
C VAL A 14 -1.79 10.38 18.40
N VAL A 15 -0.99 10.18 19.45
CA VAL A 15 -1.17 9.08 20.42
C VAL A 15 -2.24 9.43 21.47
N GLU A 16 -2.07 10.55 22.17
CA GLU A 16 -2.80 10.85 23.42
C GLU A 16 -4.11 11.64 23.20
N GLU A 17 -4.15 12.58 22.23
CA GLU A 17 -5.30 13.49 22.09
C GLU A 17 -6.39 12.93 21.18
N ASN A 18 -7.66 13.09 21.55
CA ASN A 18 -8.79 12.73 20.66
C ASN A 18 -8.91 13.67 19.46
N ALA A 19 -9.45 13.16 18.34
CA ALA A 19 -9.70 13.99 17.17
C ALA A 19 -10.77 15.05 17.50
N ALA A 20 -10.50 16.31 17.19
CA ALA A 20 -11.47 17.38 17.33
C ALA A 20 -12.64 17.22 16.33
N ASP A 21 -13.85 17.53 16.78
CA ASP A 21 -15.07 17.37 15.98
C ASP A 21 -15.05 18.22 14.70
N PRO A 22 -15.41 17.64 13.53
CA PRO A 22 -15.33 18.34 12.26
C PRO A 22 -16.52 19.31 12.06
N GLN A 23 -16.26 20.60 12.27
CA GLN A 23 -17.25 21.69 12.25
C GLN A 23 -18.04 21.86 10.94
N HIS A 24 -17.55 21.29 9.82
CA HIS A 24 -18.16 21.45 8.49
C HIS A 24 -18.53 20.12 7.81
N ALA A 25 -18.46 18.98 8.52
CA ALA A 25 -18.68 17.67 7.89
C ALA A 25 -20.16 17.27 7.72
N GLY A 26 -21.12 17.97 8.33
CA GLY A 26 -22.54 17.68 8.16
C GLY A 26 -22.88 16.21 8.46
N PRO A 27 -23.57 15.47 7.56
CA PRO A 27 -23.84 14.04 7.71
C PRO A 27 -22.60 13.14 7.85
N LEU A 28 -21.44 13.55 7.34
CA LEU A 28 -20.18 12.80 7.45
C LEU A 28 -19.52 12.93 8.83
N GLY A 29 -19.93 13.90 9.66
CA GLY A 29 -19.30 14.16 10.97
C GLY A 29 -19.23 12.92 11.88
N PRO A 30 -20.36 12.22 12.13
CA PRO A 30 -20.37 10.98 12.90
C PRO A 30 -19.52 9.86 12.28
N VAL A 31 -19.49 9.76 10.94
CA VAL A 31 -18.72 8.74 10.23
C VAL A 31 -17.22 8.99 10.39
N MET A 32 -16.78 10.25 10.29
CA MET A 32 -15.39 10.64 10.57
C MET A 32 -15.01 10.38 12.03
N ALA A 33 -15.92 10.61 12.98
CA ALA A 33 -15.67 10.31 14.40
C ALA A 33 -15.47 8.79 14.64
N ALA A 34 -16.34 7.95 14.07
CA ALA A 34 -16.25 6.49 14.15
C ALA A 34 -14.94 5.95 13.54
N LEU A 35 -14.53 6.45 12.36
CA LEU A 35 -13.29 6.05 11.70
C LEU A 35 -12.02 6.52 12.41
N LEU A 36 -12.08 7.66 13.12
CA LEU A 36 -10.96 8.22 13.88
C LEU A 36 -10.93 7.77 15.35
N HIS A 37 -11.73 6.77 15.73
CA HIS A 37 -11.74 6.21 17.08
C HIS A 37 -10.34 5.70 17.49
N LYS A 38 -9.94 5.94 18.75
CA LYS A 38 -8.58 5.64 19.22
C LYS A 38 -8.29 4.16 19.29
N ASP A 39 -9.16 3.40 19.95
CA ASP A 39 -9.10 1.94 19.95
C ASP A 39 -9.49 1.42 18.56
N PRO A 40 -8.61 0.68 17.87
CA PRO A 40 -8.92 0.08 16.56
C PRO A 40 -9.97 -1.03 16.63
N ALA A 41 -10.16 -1.71 17.77
CA ALA A 41 -11.17 -2.75 17.93
C ALA A 41 -12.60 -2.18 18.04
N ALA A 42 -12.72 -0.91 18.40
CA ALA A 42 -13.99 -0.18 18.49
C ALA A 42 -14.24 0.72 17.25
N ARG A 43 -13.56 0.48 16.13
CA ARG A 43 -13.88 1.09 14.83
C ARG A 43 -14.92 0.25 14.09
N PRO A 44 -15.79 0.85 13.26
CA PRO A 44 -16.63 0.08 12.35
C PRO A 44 -15.77 -0.73 11.38
N SER A 45 -16.27 -1.91 10.99
CA SER A 45 -15.68 -2.71 9.92
C SER A 45 -15.76 -1.99 8.57
N ALA A 46 -15.01 -2.47 7.57
CA ALA A 46 -15.01 -1.86 6.23
C ALA A 46 -16.42 -1.80 5.60
N ALA A 47 -17.23 -2.85 5.78
CA ALA A 47 -18.60 -2.92 5.25
C ALA A 47 -19.55 -1.95 5.98
N GLU A 48 -19.43 -1.84 7.30
CA GLU A 48 -20.22 -0.87 8.09
C GLU A 48 -19.83 0.57 7.73
N ALA A 49 -18.54 0.85 7.56
CA ALA A 49 -18.04 2.15 7.13
C ALA A 49 -18.52 2.52 5.72
N GLU A 50 -18.52 1.57 4.78
CA GLU A 50 -19.06 1.75 3.43
C GLU A 50 -20.56 2.10 3.47
N GLN A 51 -21.35 1.38 4.27
CA GLN A 51 -22.77 1.69 4.47
C GLN A 51 -22.97 3.09 5.10
N MET A 52 -22.21 3.44 6.14
CA MET A 52 -22.28 4.78 6.77
C MET A 52 -21.91 5.90 5.79
N LEU A 53 -20.94 5.67 4.90
CA LEU A 53 -20.52 6.62 3.86
C LEU A 53 -21.58 6.74 2.76
N ALA A 54 -22.22 5.65 2.34
CA ALA A 54 -23.32 5.66 1.38
C ALA A 54 -24.53 6.46 1.94
N GLU A 55 -24.94 6.18 3.19
CA GLU A 55 -26.01 6.91 3.87
C GLU A 55 -25.71 8.42 3.95
N ALA A 56 -24.45 8.80 4.24
CA ALA A 56 -24.01 10.18 4.32
C ALA A 56 -23.88 10.86 2.94
N ALA A 57 -23.52 10.13 1.88
CA ALA A 57 -23.51 10.62 0.50
C ALA A 57 -24.93 10.93 -0.01
N GLU A 58 -25.92 10.17 0.44
CA GLU A 58 -27.36 10.44 0.24
C GLU A 58 -27.90 11.55 1.18
N GLY A 59 -27.02 12.23 1.93
CA GLY A 59 -27.35 13.35 2.81
C GLY A 59 -27.97 12.94 4.15
N ARG A 60 -28.12 11.64 4.45
CA ARG A 60 -28.74 11.15 5.68
C ARG A 60 -27.69 11.01 6.79
N ARG A 61 -28.08 11.31 8.03
CA ARG A 61 -27.24 11.00 9.19
C ARG A 61 -27.35 9.51 9.51
N SER A 62 -26.25 8.77 9.42
CA SER A 62 -26.23 7.37 9.82
C SER A 62 -26.46 7.22 11.32
N ASN A 63 -27.45 6.41 11.70
CA ASN A 63 -27.72 6.09 13.11
C ASN A 63 -26.68 5.07 13.62
N ALA A 64 -26.20 4.17 12.76
CA ALA A 64 -25.13 3.23 13.09
C ALA A 64 -23.85 3.97 13.52
N ALA A 65 -23.49 5.07 12.85
CA ALA A 65 -22.35 5.89 13.21
C ALA A 65 -22.45 6.54 14.61
N GLN A 66 -23.66 6.77 15.14
CA GLN A 66 -23.86 7.33 16.49
C GLN A 66 -23.47 6.34 17.60
N ALA A 67 -23.55 5.03 17.36
CA ALA A 67 -23.14 4.01 18.33
C ALA A 67 -21.62 4.00 18.60
N TYR A 68 -20.82 4.62 17.72
CA TYR A 68 -19.36 4.71 17.80
C TYR A 68 -18.86 6.06 18.32
N VAL A 69 -19.77 7.01 18.61
CA VAL A 69 -19.41 8.29 19.23
C VAL A 69 -19.33 8.08 20.75
N PRO A 70 -18.18 8.34 21.41
CA PRO A 70 -18.13 8.31 22.86
C PRO A 70 -19.07 9.38 23.43
N THR A 71 -20.11 8.96 24.17
CA THR A 71 -20.98 9.89 24.92
C THR A 71 -20.21 10.56 26.04
N GLN A 72 -19.54 11.67 25.69
CA GLN A 72 -19.14 12.70 26.62
C GLN A 72 -20.44 13.25 27.25
N HIS A 73 -20.73 12.86 28.49
CA HIS A 73 -21.83 13.42 29.27
C HIS A 73 -21.51 14.88 29.64
N THR A 74 -21.71 15.80 28.69
CA THR A 74 -21.74 17.24 28.92
C THR A 74 -23.02 17.60 29.67
N GLY A 75 -22.99 17.49 30.99
CA GLY A 75 -24.09 17.89 31.86
C GLY A 75 -24.35 19.40 31.80
N SER A 76 -25.41 19.82 31.10
CA SER A 76 -26.05 21.13 31.31
C SER A 76 -27.54 21.12 30.89
N ARG A 77 -28.39 20.81 31.88
CA ARG A 77 -29.68 21.45 32.22
C ARG A 77 -30.26 22.49 31.24
N TYR A 78 -31.51 22.24 30.80
CA TYR A 78 -32.70 23.12 30.72
C TYR A 78 -33.91 22.25 30.29
N GLU A 79 -35.18 22.46 30.62
CA GLU A 79 -35.91 22.99 31.80
C GLU A 79 -37.31 22.27 31.82
N THR A 80 -38.18 22.24 32.84
CA THR A 80 -39.21 23.24 33.25
C THR A 80 -40.17 22.55 34.26
N GLY A 81 -40.74 23.28 35.25
CA GLY A 81 -41.98 22.86 35.95
C GLY A 81 -42.01 22.98 37.49
N THR A 82 -42.63 24.07 37.98
CA THR A 82 -43.57 24.19 39.14
C THR A 82 -43.46 23.16 40.31
N THR A 83 -43.43 23.50 41.61
CA THR A 83 -44.10 24.58 42.39
C THR A 83 -43.55 24.61 43.84
N GLY A 84 -43.60 25.74 44.57
CA GLY A 84 -43.77 25.73 46.04
C GLY A 84 -42.78 26.49 46.95
N THR A 85 -43.23 27.65 47.45
CA THR A 85 -42.96 28.25 48.80
C THR A 85 -41.54 28.73 49.19
N GLY A 86 -41.45 29.98 49.68
CA GLY A 86 -40.20 30.65 50.14
C GLY A 86 -39.82 30.42 51.63
N PRO A 87 -39.00 31.26 52.31
CA PRO A 87 -38.73 32.70 52.04
C PRO A 87 -37.25 33.19 52.05
N GLN A 88 -37.09 34.50 51.75
CA GLN A 88 -35.89 35.39 51.82
C GLN A 88 -35.43 35.66 53.29
N PRO A 89 -34.23 36.25 53.64
CA PRO A 89 -33.71 37.53 53.08
C PRO A 89 -32.19 37.95 53.17
N PHE A 90 -31.88 39.12 52.55
CA PHE A 90 -30.71 40.03 52.68
C PHE A 90 -29.31 39.58 52.15
N GLY A 91 -28.44 40.42 51.53
CA GLY A 91 -28.58 41.84 51.12
C GLY A 91 -27.30 42.47 50.48
N SER A 92 -27.37 43.76 50.10
CA SER A 92 -26.28 44.74 49.75
C SER A 92 -25.47 44.67 48.42
N THR A 93 -25.72 45.66 47.56
CA THR A 93 -24.84 46.38 46.56
C THR A 93 -23.84 47.35 47.28
N PRO A 94 -22.91 48.14 46.65
CA PRO A 94 -22.85 48.68 45.24
C PRO A 94 -21.47 48.95 44.51
N TYR A 95 -21.52 49.09 43.16
CA TYR A 95 -20.83 50.00 42.16
C TYR A 95 -19.42 50.66 42.39
N PRO A 96 -18.76 51.36 41.40
CA PRO A 96 -18.90 51.47 39.91
C PRO A 96 -17.55 51.37 39.10
N PRO A 97 -17.54 51.54 37.74
CA PRO A 97 -16.32 51.54 36.88
C PRO A 97 -15.83 52.95 36.42
N PHE A 98 -14.69 53.03 35.70
CA PHE A 98 -14.17 54.27 35.06
C PHE A 98 -13.52 54.05 33.67
N THR A 99 -13.36 55.12 32.87
CA THR A 99 -13.15 55.11 31.40
C THR A 99 -12.03 56.04 30.86
N ALA A 100 -11.27 55.57 29.84
CA ALA A 100 -10.61 56.35 28.76
C ALA A 100 -9.52 57.41 29.16
N PRO A 101 -8.83 58.16 28.25
CA PRO A 101 -8.88 58.25 26.77
C PRO A 101 -7.51 58.32 26.00
N THR A 102 -7.54 58.77 24.74
CA THR A 102 -6.52 58.75 23.65
C THR A 102 -5.67 60.05 23.48
N SER A 103 -4.49 59.98 22.82
CA SER A 103 -3.74 61.11 22.19
C SER A 103 -2.71 60.56 21.14
N ILE A 104 -2.78 60.82 19.82
CA ILE A 104 -2.31 61.96 18.94
C ILE A 104 -0.78 61.95 18.57
N GLY A 105 -0.45 62.18 17.28
CA GLY A 105 0.93 62.22 16.69
C GLY A 105 1.65 63.60 16.80
N PRO A 106 2.76 63.90 16.06
CA PRO A 106 2.71 64.14 14.60
C PRO A 106 4.05 63.92 13.78
N THR A 107 4.24 64.68 12.69
CA THR A 107 5.05 64.51 11.43
C THR A 107 6.47 65.13 11.35
N GLY A 108 7.29 64.78 10.32
CA GLY A 108 8.37 65.67 9.80
C GLY A 108 9.32 65.21 8.66
N MET A 109 9.15 65.77 7.44
CA MET A 109 10.13 66.13 6.36
C MET A 109 11.14 65.13 5.68
N GLY A 110 11.36 65.30 4.36
CA GLY A 110 12.42 64.66 3.50
C GLY A 110 13.56 65.65 3.15
N PRO A 111 14.20 65.68 1.94
CA PRO A 111 14.14 64.81 0.74
C PRO A 111 15.55 64.40 0.16
N GLY A 112 15.63 63.66 -0.97
CA GLY A 112 16.85 63.63 -1.81
C GLY A 112 17.15 62.36 -2.65
N GLN A 113 17.49 62.55 -3.93
CA GLN A 113 18.03 61.58 -4.92
C GLN A 113 19.10 62.36 -5.73
N PRO A 114 20.32 61.83 -6.09
CA PRO A 114 20.46 60.80 -7.14
C PRO A 114 21.70 59.88 -7.08
N GLY A 115 21.82 58.98 -8.06
CA GLY A 115 23.04 58.22 -8.37
C GLY A 115 22.76 56.76 -8.75
N GLY A 116 23.06 56.37 -9.99
CA GLY A 116 22.84 55.01 -10.48
C GLY A 116 24.12 54.19 -10.59
N THR A 117 24.00 52.88 -10.41
CA THR A 117 24.89 51.86 -10.97
C THR A 117 24.05 50.62 -11.30
N GLY A 118 24.16 50.10 -12.53
CA GLY A 118 23.44 48.91 -12.96
C GLY A 118 24.21 47.62 -12.62
N PRO A 119 23.55 46.53 -12.19
CA PRO A 119 24.19 45.22 -12.09
C PRO A 119 24.04 44.40 -13.38
N VAL A 120 25.14 43.75 -13.75
CA VAL A 120 25.29 42.79 -14.85
C VAL A 120 24.20 41.70 -14.85
N THR A 121 23.62 41.42 -16.01
CA THR A 121 22.67 40.31 -16.19
C THR A 121 23.41 38.96 -16.25
N ALA A 122 23.46 38.23 -15.14
CA ALA A 122 23.83 36.82 -15.16
C ALA A 122 22.65 35.98 -15.71
N PRO A 123 22.89 34.96 -16.55
CA PRO A 123 21.81 34.11 -17.06
C PRO A 123 21.21 33.26 -15.93
N PRO A 124 19.87 33.13 -15.83
CA PRO A 124 19.26 32.30 -14.80
C PRO A 124 19.55 30.83 -15.08
N ALA A 125 20.27 30.18 -14.16
CA ALA A 125 20.41 28.73 -14.16
C ALA A 125 19.02 28.09 -14.14
N ARG A 126 18.73 27.21 -15.11
CA ARG A 126 17.44 26.52 -15.23
C ARG A 126 17.23 25.59 -14.03
N LYS A 127 16.58 26.08 -12.98
CA LYS A 127 16.08 25.24 -11.88
C LYS A 127 15.08 24.24 -12.46
N ARG A 128 15.53 23.00 -12.64
CA ARG A 128 14.64 21.87 -12.93
C ARG A 128 13.73 21.68 -11.71
N HIS A 129 12.52 22.22 -11.77
CA HIS A 129 11.44 21.79 -10.89
C HIS A 129 11.25 20.28 -11.08
N ARG A 130 11.48 19.49 -10.03
CA ARG A 130 10.48 18.60 -9.42
C ARG A 130 10.77 18.44 -7.92
N LEU A 131 10.38 19.45 -7.16
CA LEU A 131 10.01 19.24 -5.76
C LEU A 131 8.77 18.33 -5.75
N ARG A 132 8.95 17.05 -5.44
CA ARG A 132 7.88 16.12 -5.09
C ARG A 132 8.26 15.36 -3.81
N THR A 133 8.42 16.13 -2.74
CA THR A 133 8.56 15.59 -1.38
C THR A 133 7.17 15.20 -0.87
N PHE A 134 6.92 13.89 -0.82
CA PHE A 134 5.97 13.17 0.04
C PHE A 134 4.61 13.83 0.36
N VAL A 135 3.56 13.35 -0.31
CA VAL A 135 2.30 12.98 0.37
C VAL A 135 1.76 11.70 -0.26
N LEU A 136 1.83 10.59 0.48
CA LEU A 136 0.83 9.51 0.44
C LEU A 136 1.04 8.59 1.65
N LEU A 137 0.18 8.74 2.65
CA LEU A 137 -0.04 7.71 3.66
C LEU A 137 -0.95 6.65 3.03
N ALA A 138 -0.34 5.61 2.47
CA ALA A 138 -1.03 4.42 1.98
C ALA A 138 -0.34 3.16 2.54
N VAL A 139 -1.13 2.13 2.81
CA VAL A 139 -0.69 0.91 3.49
C VAL A 139 0.31 0.14 2.62
N LEU A 140 1.53 -0.08 3.12
CA LEU A 140 2.53 -0.94 2.46
C LEU A 140 3.04 -2.06 3.37
N ALA A 141 2.09 -2.83 3.91
CA ALA A 141 2.34 -4.17 4.42
C ALA A 141 2.26 -5.18 3.27
N VAL A 142 3.07 -4.98 2.23
CA VAL A 142 3.03 -5.77 0.99
C VAL A 142 4.38 -6.41 0.65
N ILE A 143 5.50 -5.78 1.04
CA ILE A 143 6.83 -6.23 0.59
C ILE A 143 7.44 -7.38 1.41
N ILE A 144 6.64 -8.43 1.65
CA ILE A 144 7.15 -9.81 1.66
C ILE A 144 6.04 -10.87 1.57
N SER A 145 4.83 -10.50 1.98
CA SER A 145 3.66 -11.36 1.99
C SER A 145 2.55 -10.62 1.25
N GLY A 146 2.11 -11.17 0.13
CA GLY A 146 1.18 -10.51 -0.80
C GLY A 146 -0.10 -10.03 -0.12
N GLY A 147 -0.23 -8.72 0.04
CA GLY A 147 -1.43 -8.08 0.54
C GLY A 147 -2.50 -7.99 -0.54
N VAL A 148 -3.25 -9.07 -0.77
CA VAL A 148 -4.54 -8.94 -1.45
C VAL A 148 -5.57 -8.43 -0.45
N ALA A 149 -6.05 -7.21 -0.69
CA ALA A 149 -7.26 -6.67 -0.09
C ALA A 149 -8.25 -6.29 -1.21
N VAL A 150 -8.74 -7.28 -1.96
CA VAL A 150 -9.78 -7.11 -2.97
C VAL A 150 -10.81 -8.26 -2.90
N SER A 151 -12.01 -7.89 -2.48
CA SER A 151 -13.33 -8.34 -2.94
C SER A 151 -13.55 -9.82 -3.35
N LEU A 152 -14.28 -10.55 -2.50
CA LEU A 152 -15.07 -11.72 -2.91
C LEU A 152 -16.29 -11.29 -3.73
N GLN A 153 -16.19 -11.28 -5.07
CA GLN A 153 -17.36 -11.29 -5.96
C GLN A 153 -16.96 -11.60 -7.42
N GLN A 154 -16.92 -12.89 -7.79
CA GLN A 154 -17.19 -13.43 -9.14
C GLN A 154 -16.98 -14.96 -9.15
N TRP A 155 -17.96 -15.68 -8.60
CA TRP A 155 -18.12 -17.14 -8.79
C TRP A 155 -19.59 -17.47 -9.03
N ALA A 156 -20.05 -17.13 -10.23
CA ALA A 156 -21.23 -17.67 -10.89
C ALA A 156 -20.95 -17.60 -12.41
N GLU A 157 -21.61 -18.45 -13.20
CA GLU A 157 -21.47 -18.53 -14.67
C GLU A 157 -20.14 -19.10 -15.24
N VAL A 158 -19.88 -20.39 -14.99
CA VAL A 158 -19.43 -21.30 -16.09
C VAL A 158 -20.09 -22.69 -15.92
N PHE A 159 -21.37 -22.79 -16.26
CA PHE A 159 -22.06 -24.06 -16.57
C PHE A 159 -23.11 -23.78 -17.65
N GLN A 160 -23.19 -24.65 -18.67
CA GLN A 160 -23.74 -24.42 -20.04
C GLN A 160 -22.71 -23.67 -20.92
N SER A 161 -22.40 -24.04 -22.16
CA SER A 161 -22.78 -25.16 -23.06
C SER A 161 -21.54 -25.50 -23.94
N ASP A 162 -21.47 -26.47 -24.87
CA ASP A 162 -22.44 -27.42 -25.42
C ASP A 162 -21.70 -28.65 -25.99
N GLY A 163 -22.41 -29.73 -26.34
CA GLY A 163 -21.83 -30.88 -27.03
C GLY A 163 -21.90 -30.77 -28.57
N GLY A 164 -20.94 -31.35 -29.31
CA GLY A 164 -21.00 -31.31 -30.78
C GLY A 164 -19.88 -32.03 -31.56
N THR A 165 -20.02 -33.35 -31.72
CA THR A 165 -19.62 -34.18 -32.89
C THR A 165 -18.17 -34.19 -33.40
N ALA A 166 -17.65 -35.41 -33.64
CA ALA A 166 -16.34 -35.68 -34.24
C ALA A 166 -16.43 -36.19 -35.70
N ALA A 167 -15.42 -35.89 -36.52
CA ALA A 167 -14.93 -36.75 -37.62
C ALA A 167 -13.51 -36.29 -38.08
N PRO A 168 -12.62 -37.20 -38.54
CA PRO A 168 -11.21 -36.87 -38.82
C PRO A 168 -10.88 -36.70 -40.32
N SER A 169 -9.74 -36.08 -40.63
CA SER A 169 -9.02 -36.24 -41.92
C SER A 169 -7.52 -35.91 -41.76
N GLU A 170 -6.68 -36.45 -42.64
CA GLU A 170 -5.26 -36.68 -42.39
C GLU A 170 -4.27 -35.57 -42.84
N SER A 171 -3.09 -35.66 -42.22
CA SER A 171 -1.77 -35.07 -42.51
C SER A 171 -1.30 -35.05 -43.99
N PRO A 172 -0.13 -34.45 -44.31
CA PRO A 172 0.49 -33.22 -43.79
C PRO A 172 0.93 -32.27 -44.93
N SER A 173 1.23 -31.00 -44.61
CA SER A 173 2.13 -30.20 -45.46
C SER A 173 3.08 -29.38 -44.60
N ALA A 174 4.36 -29.74 -44.63
CA ALA A 174 5.39 -29.06 -43.86
C ALA A 174 5.69 -27.70 -44.49
N HIS A 175 5.59 -26.63 -43.70
CA HIS A 175 6.28 -25.37 -43.96
C HIS A 175 7.02 -24.96 -42.68
N SER A 176 8.33 -25.21 -42.69
CA SER A 176 9.22 -24.93 -41.57
C SER A 176 9.68 -23.48 -41.63
N THR A 177 8.94 -22.55 -41.01
CA THR A 177 9.43 -21.20 -40.73
C THR A 177 10.39 -21.26 -39.54
N PRO A 178 11.68 -20.89 -39.68
CA PRO A 178 12.64 -21.02 -38.58
C PRO A 178 12.54 -19.83 -37.64
N THR A 179 11.75 -19.96 -36.57
CA THR A 179 11.75 -19.03 -35.43
C THR A 179 11.94 -19.81 -34.12
N GLY A 180 12.95 -20.70 -34.12
CA GLY A 180 13.32 -21.53 -32.98
C GLY A 180 14.29 -20.81 -32.03
N SER A 181 13.83 -19.80 -31.31
CA SER A 181 14.61 -19.19 -30.22
C SER A 181 14.69 -20.14 -29.02
N ALA A 182 15.77 -20.94 -28.98
CA ALA A 182 16.32 -21.66 -27.82
C ALA A 182 15.28 -22.25 -26.84
N GLN A 183 14.38 -23.10 -27.33
CA GLN A 183 13.50 -23.90 -26.48
C GLN A 183 14.29 -25.06 -25.85
N GLY A 184 15.01 -24.75 -24.76
CA GLY A 184 15.60 -25.78 -23.90
C GLY A 184 14.51 -26.73 -23.41
N THR A 185 14.74 -28.04 -23.52
CA THR A 185 13.76 -29.08 -23.18
C THR A 185 13.26 -28.88 -21.75
N LEU A 186 11.99 -28.47 -21.60
CA LEU A 186 11.36 -28.31 -20.30
C LEU A 186 11.28 -29.67 -19.58
N PRO A 187 11.38 -29.71 -18.24
CA PRO A 187 11.21 -30.96 -17.50
C PRO A 187 9.82 -31.56 -17.75
N ALA A 188 9.71 -32.89 -17.65
CA ALA A 188 8.44 -33.58 -17.83
C ALA A 188 7.37 -33.04 -16.87
N GLY A 189 6.16 -32.79 -17.38
CA GLY A 189 5.06 -32.23 -16.58
C GLY A 189 5.12 -30.70 -16.38
N TRP A 190 6.04 -29.99 -17.03
CA TRP A 190 6.07 -28.52 -17.06
C TRP A 190 5.37 -27.96 -18.30
N GLU A 191 5.02 -26.69 -18.24
CA GLU A 191 4.48 -25.93 -19.36
C GLU A 191 5.03 -24.50 -19.38
N ARG A 192 5.21 -23.98 -20.59
CA ARG A 192 5.53 -22.58 -20.86
C ARG A 192 4.24 -21.75 -20.80
N ARG A 193 4.29 -20.58 -20.17
CA ARG A 193 3.19 -19.61 -20.12
C ARG A 193 3.73 -18.21 -20.42
N GLU A 194 2.98 -17.44 -21.18
CA GLU A 194 3.20 -16.00 -21.35
C GLU A 194 2.18 -15.26 -20.47
N ASP A 195 2.66 -14.35 -19.63
CA ASP A 195 1.86 -13.56 -18.70
C ASP A 195 1.45 -12.22 -19.34
N PRO A 196 0.17 -11.80 -19.22
CA PRO A 196 -0.28 -10.49 -19.66
C PRO A 196 0.52 -9.30 -19.09
N VAL A 197 1.21 -9.48 -17.96
CA VAL A 197 2.06 -8.45 -17.32
C VAL A 197 3.33 -8.12 -18.11
N GLY A 198 3.76 -8.95 -19.07
CA GLY A 198 4.90 -8.66 -19.95
C GLY A 198 6.13 -9.55 -19.74
N PHE A 199 5.95 -10.77 -19.24
CA PHE A 199 7.01 -11.78 -19.15
C PHE A 199 6.45 -13.15 -19.52
N GLY A 200 7.31 -14.11 -19.78
CA GLY A 200 6.94 -15.50 -19.84
C GLY A 200 7.76 -16.35 -18.89
N ILE A 201 7.09 -17.34 -18.30
CA ILE A 201 7.60 -18.22 -17.24
C ILE A 201 7.32 -19.68 -17.59
N SER A 202 8.17 -20.59 -17.11
CA SER A 202 7.92 -22.03 -17.21
C SER A 202 7.67 -22.57 -15.81
N LEU A 203 6.58 -23.31 -15.63
CA LEU A 203 6.13 -23.82 -14.33
C LEU A 203 5.66 -25.28 -14.45
N PRO A 204 5.61 -26.06 -13.36
CA PRO A 204 4.87 -27.32 -13.35
C PRO A 204 3.40 -27.10 -13.71
N LYS A 205 2.79 -28.09 -14.38
CA LYS A 205 1.37 -28.07 -14.71
C LYS A 205 0.49 -27.93 -13.48
N GLY A 206 -0.66 -27.28 -13.65
CA GLY A 206 -1.68 -27.13 -12.60
C GLY A 206 -1.57 -25.89 -11.71
N TRP A 207 -0.42 -25.20 -11.70
CA TRP A 207 -0.24 -23.96 -10.93
C TRP A 207 -1.26 -22.90 -11.36
N LYS A 208 -1.90 -22.23 -10.40
CA LYS A 208 -2.93 -21.19 -10.60
C LYS A 208 -2.29 -19.81 -10.50
N ARG A 209 -2.75 -18.89 -11.33
CA ARG A 209 -2.29 -17.49 -11.40
C ARG A 209 -3.25 -16.58 -10.63
N SER A 210 -2.73 -15.63 -9.87
CA SER A 210 -3.47 -14.51 -9.28
C SER A 210 -2.63 -13.23 -9.34
N VAL A 211 -3.27 -12.07 -9.47
CA VAL A 211 -2.57 -10.77 -9.37
C VAL A 211 -2.66 -10.31 -7.92
N SER A 212 -1.52 -10.02 -7.31
CA SER A 212 -1.40 -9.63 -5.89
C SER A 212 -1.09 -8.15 -5.71
N ILE A 213 -0.57 -7.48 -6.74
CA ILE A 213 -0.49 -6.01 -6.86
C ILE A 213 -0.79 -5.62 -8.31
N ASP A 214 -1.64 -4.62 -8.49
CA ASP A 214 -1.80 -3.88 -9.75
C ASP A 214 -1.88 -2.40 -9.39
N GLN A 215 -0.75 -1.69 -9.48
CA GLN A 215 -0.60 -0.28 -9.14
C GLN A 215 0.24 0.42 -10.22
N ASP A 216 0.18 1.76 -10.28
CA ASP A 216 0.92 2.53 -11.27
C ASP A 216 2.43 2.25 -11.17
N GLY A 217 3.03 1.78 -12.26
CA GLY A 217 4.42 1.29 -12.30
C GLY A 217 4.63 -0.17 -11.86
N LEU A 218 3.91 -0.66 -10.85
CA LEU A 218 4.18 -1.96 -10.20
C LEU A 218 3.07 -3.00 -10.39
N ARG A 219 3.40 -4.12 -11.04
CA ARG A 219 2.52 -5.30 -11.16
C ARG A 219 3.17 -6.53 -10.53
N GLN A 220 2.45 -7.22 -9.65
CA GLN A 220 2.92 -8.44 -8.97
C GLN A 220 1.96 -9.60 -9.25
N VAL A 221 2.50 -10.69 -9.78
CA VAL A 221 1.76 -11.91 -10.12
C VAL A 221 2.24 -13.06 -9.25
N ASP A 222 1.28 -13.72 -8.64
CA ASP A 222 1.47 -14.92 -7.82
C ASP A 222 1.05 -16.16 -8.62
N TYR A 223 1.84 -17.21 -8.47
CA TYR A 223 1.60 -18.54 -9.00
C TYR A 223 1.69 -19.56 -7.86
N SER A 224 0.68 -20.43 -7.72
CA SER A 224 0.68 -21.47 -6.70
C SER A 224 -0.15 -22.70 -7.10
N PRO A 225 0.27 -23.94 -6.75
CA PRO A 225 -0.54 -25.14 -6.92
C PRO A 225 -1.54 -25.36 -5.76
N ASP A 226 -1.34 -24.71 -4.62
CA ASP A 226 -1.94 -25.08 -3.32
C ASP A 226 -2.27 -23.87 -2.44
N HIS A 227 -2.89 -22.86 -3.06
CA HIS A 227 -3.37 -21.63 -2.39
C HIS A 227 -2.29 -20.87 -1.61
N GLY A 228 -1.06 -20.93 -2.11
CA GLY A 228 0.08 -20.18 -1.62
C GLY A 228 0.96 -20.90 -0.61
N LYS A 229 0.66 -22.16 -0.24
CA LYS A 229 1.59 -22.93 0.61
C LYS A 229 2.96 -23.03 -0.08
N HIS A 230 2.97 -23.32 -1.38
CA HIS A 230 4.08 -23.08 -2.30
C HIS A 230 3.75 -21.84 -3.14
N LEU A 231 4.65 -20.86 -3.18
CA LEU A 231 4.51 -19.64 -3.98
C LEU A 231 5.68 -19.52 -4.95
N VAL A 232 5.37 -19.13 -6.19
CA VAL A 232 6.28 -18.43 -7.09
C VAL A 232 5.66 -17.08 -7.39
N ARG A 233 6.44 -16.01 -7.34
CA ARG A 233 5.96 -14.66 -7.59
C ARG A 233 6.89 -13.94 -8.56
N VAL A 234 6.31 -13.12 -9.42
CA VAL A 234 7.03 -12.21 -10.30
C VAL A 234 6.52 -10.80 -10.03
N ALA A 235 7.38 -9.91 -9.57
CA ALA A 235 7.13 -8.47 -9.59
C ALA A 235 7.79 -7.85 -10.83
N VAL A 236 7.08 -6.94 -11.47
CA VAL A 236 7.54 -6.12 -12.59
C VAL A 236 7.28 -4.66 -12.21
N ASP A 237 8.35 -3.91 -12.00
CA ASP A 237 8.32 -2.49 -11.65
C ASP A 237 8.93 -1.66 -12.78
N THR A 238 8.10 -0.92 -13.51
CA THR A 238 8.53 -0.03 -14.61
C THR A 238 8.89 1.38 -14.12
N ALA A 239 8.82 1.65 -12.81
CA ALA A 239 9.15 2.95 -12.21
C ALA A 239 9.84 2.80 -10.83
N PRO A 240 10.91 1.99 -10.70
CA PRO A 240 11.50 1.65 -9.41
C PRO A 240 12.09 2.86 -8.68
N ASP A 241 11.88 2.91 -7.36
CA ASP A 241 12.40 3.96 -6.46
C ASP A 241 13.93 3.87 -6.23
N PHE A 242 14.56 2.74 -6.58
CA PHE A 242 15.96 2.43 -6.32
C PHE A 242 16.80 2.47 -7.60
N SER A 243 18.11 2.73 -7.46
CA SER A 243 19.02 2.78 -8.62
C SER A 243 19.56 1.41 -9.02
N THR A 244 19.48 0.42 -8.12
CA THR A 244 19.85 -0.97 -8.38
C THR A 244 18.93 -1.93 -7.63
N ALA A 245 18.74 -3.13 -8.18
CA ALA A 245 18.01 -4.20 -7.50
C ALA A 245 18.67 -4.63 -6.17
N TYR A 246 20.00 -4.49 -6.03
CA TYR A 246 20.68 -4.78 -4.77
C TYR A 246 20.33 -3.77 -3.66
N GLU A 247 20.24 -2.48 -3.98
CA GLU A 247 19.76 -1.46 -3.03
C GLU A 247 18.31 -1.73 -2.60
N HIS A 248 17.45 -2.08 -3.57
CA HIS A 248 16.06 -2.44 -3.30
C HIS A 248 15.98 -3.65 -2.35
N MET A 249 16.53 -4.80 -2.72
CA MET A 249 16.48 -6.01 -1.89
C MET A 249 17.15 -5.82 -0.52
N SER A 250 18.20 -5.01 -0.43
CA SER A 250 18.82 -4.64 0.86
C SER A 250 17.90 -3.78 1.74
N ASN A 251 17.06 -2.92 1.13
CA ASN A 251 16.02 -2.19 1.84
C ASN A 251 14.95 -3.16 2.37
N LEU A 252 14.50 -4.09 1.52
CA LEU A 252 13.47 -5.07 1.86
C LEU A 252 13.92 -5.95 3.02
N ASP A 253 15.10 -6.58 2.91
CA ASP A 253 15.72 -7.42 3.94
C ASP A 253 15.65 -6.79 5.34
N ARG A 254 15.97 -5.50 5.45
CA ARG A 254 15.83 -4.75 6.71
C ARG A 254 14.36 -4.66 7.16
N GLN A 255 13.47 -4.10 6.36
CA GLN A 255 12.08 -3.85 6.80
C GLN A 255 11.23 -5.14 6.93
N VAL A 256 11.73 -6.30 6.48
CA VAL A 256 11.11 -7.60 6.75
C VAL A 256 11.72 -8.32 7.94
N SER A 257 13.02 -8.12 8.23
CA SER A 257 13.65 -8.66 9.44
C SER A 257 12.99 -8.14 10.73
N GLU A 258 12.41 -6.94 10.66
CA GLU A 258 11.63 -6.30 11.72
C GLU A 258 10.20 -6.86 11.87
N ARG A 259 9.66 -7.53 10.83
CA ARG A 259 8.25 -7.96 10.76
C ARG A 259 8.07 -9.48 10.85
N LEU A 260 8.96 -10.25 10.22
CA LEU A 260 8.86 -11.70 10.14
C LEU A 260 9.36 -12.37 11.42
N ARG A 261 8.54 -13.26 11.99
CA ARG A 261 8.89 -13.99 13.21
C ARG A 261 10.01 -14.99 12.94
N ALA A 262 11.05 -14.97 13.78
CA ALA A 262 12.24 -15.81 13.64
C ALA A 262 12.93 -15.68 12.27
N TYR A 263 12.91 -14.47 11.69
CA TYR A 263 13.62 -14.17 10.45
C TYR A 263 15.13 -14.48 10.56
N LYS A 264 15.68 -15.10 9.52
CA LYS A 264 17.12 -15.33 9.36
C LYS A 264 17.50 -15.22 7.90
N ARG A 265 18.22 -14.15 7.55
CA ARG A 265 18.95 -14.02 6.28
C ARG A 265 20.02 -15.09 6.19
N LEU A 266 19.99 -15.92 5.15
CA LEU A 266 21.01 -16.92 4.84
C LEU A 266 22.06 -16.35 3.88
N SER A 267 21.62 -15.63 2.85
CA SER A 267 22.48 -14.93 1.90
C SER A 267 21.78 -13.71 1.31
N LEU A 268 22.51 -12.64 1.07
CA LEU A 268 22.12 -11.50 0.23
C LEU A 268 23.38 -11.06 -0.51
N LYS A 269 23.43 -11.29 -1.83
CA LYS A 269 24.65 -11.11 -2.62
C LYS A 269 24.35 -10.63 -4.03
N GLU A 270 25.14 -9.69 -4.50
CA GLU A 270 25.19 -9.33 -5.92
C GLU A 270 25.55 -10.55 -6.77
N ARG A 271 24.78 -10.76 -7.84
CA ARG A 271 24.90 -11.85 -8.80
C ARG A 271 24.41 -11.38 -10.16
N LEU A 272 25.12 -11.75 -11.22
CA LEU A 272 24.60 -11.56 -12.57
C LEU A 272 23.41 -12.49 -12.80
N PHE A 273 22.36 -11.96 -13.43
CA PHE A 273 21.27 -12.73 -13.99
C PHE A 273 21.02 -12.27 -15.42
N ARG A 274 21.04 -13.19 -16.39
CA ARG A 274 20.98 -12.88 -17.83
C ARG A 274 22.02 -11.81 -18.25
N ASP A 275 23.24 -11.94 -17.70
CA ASP A 275 24.38 -11.03 -17.86
C ASP A 275 24.16 -9.58 -17.39
N LEU A 276 23.04 -9.29 -16.72
CA LEU A 276 22.72 -8.01 -16.11
C LEU A 276 23.07 -8.00 -14.61
N PRO A 277 23.43 -6.83 -14.03
CA PRO A 277 23.58 -6.67 -12.58
C PRO A 277 22.28 -6.99 -11.85
N GLY A 278 22.38 -7.89 -10.87
CA GLY A 278 21.26 -8.31 -10.04
C GLY A 278 21.71 -8.77 -8.66
N VAL A 279 20.78 -9.36 -7.93
CA VAL A 279 20.95 -9.80 -6.54
C VAL A 279 20.24 -11.13 -6.33
N ARG A 280 20.83 -12.01 -5.51
CA ARG A 280 20.18 -13.21 -4.98
C ARG A 280 20.09 -13.11 -3.47
N TRP A 281 18.86 -13.18 -2.96
CA TRP A 281 18.51 -13.10 -1.55
C TRP A 281 17.87 -14.42 -1.12
N GLU A 282 18.28 -14.99 0.00
CA GLU A 282 17.82 -16.28 0.50
C GLU A 282 17.68 -16.19 2.03
N TYR A 283 16.54 -16.61 2.56
CA TYR A 283 16.19 -16.44 3.98
C TYR A 283 15.13 -17.44 4.46
N THR A 284 15.01 -17.57 5.77
CA THR A 284 13.98 -18.38 6.46
C THR A 284 13.22 -17.55 7.49
N TRP A 285 11.98 -17.94 7.78
CA TRP A 285 11.16 -17.38 8.86
C TRP A 285 10.15 -18.41 9.36
N ASN A 286 9.42 -18.09 10.43
CA ASN A 286 8.25 -18.84 10.87
C ASN A 286 6.98 -18.07 10.48
N ALA A 287 6.27 -18.55 9.46
CA ALA A 287 4.97 -18.02 9.05
C ALA A 287 3.93 -18.22 10.15
N LEU A 288 3.00 -17.27 10.30
CA LEU A 288 1.91 -17.31 11.25
C LEU A 288 0.58 -17.38 10.50
N ALA A 289 -0.43 -18.02 11.11
CA ALA A 289 -1.75 -18.18 10.48
C ALA A 289 -2.48 -16.85 10.17
N LYS A 290 -1.98 -15.73 10.72
CA LYS A 290 -2.47 -14.37 10.49
C LYS A 290 -1.75 -13.62 9.35
N ASP A 291 -0.79 -14.25 8.67
CA ASP A 291 0.07 -13.61 7.67
C ASP A 291 -0.46 -13.93 6.25
N PRO A 292 -1.29 -13.06 5.62
CA PRO A 292 -1.78 -13.27 4.26
C PRO A 292 -0.64 -13.14 3.23
N PRO A 293 -0.64 -13.93 2.14
CA PRO A 293 -1.71 -14.80 1.65
C PRO A 293 -1.44 -16.28 1.99
N HIS A 294 -0.57 -16.56 2.96
CA HIS A 294 0.02 -17.89 3.18
C HIS A 294 -0.26 -18.37 4.59
N TYR A 295 -1.53 -18.68 4.82
CA TYR A 295 -2.16 -19.06 6.08
C TYR A 295 -1.69 -20.41 6.66
N PHE A 296 -0.55 -20.93 6.22
CA PHE A 296 0.04 -22.20 6.65
C PHE A 296 1.14 -21.91 7.69
N PRO A 297 0.82 -21.90 9.00
CA PRO A 297 1.82 -21.60 10.02
C PRO A 297 2.91 -22.67 10.05
N GLY A 298 4.17 -22.25 10.13
CA GLY A 298 5.30 -23.17 10.15
C GLY A 298 6.61 -22.53 9.71
N PRO A 299 7.73 -23.28 9.76
CA PRO A 299 9.00 -22.82 9.22
C PRO A 299 8.94 -22.77 7.69
N TYR A 300 9.33 -21.63 7.12
CA TYR A 300 9.35 -21.34 5.70
C TYR A 300 10.76 -20.96 5.24
N HIS A 301 11.02 -21.23 3.97
CA HIS A 301 12.24 -20.84 3.27
C HIS A 301 11.82 -20.13 1.98
N ALA A 302 12.47 -19.01 1.68
CA ALA A 302 12.31 -18.32 0.41
C ALA A 302 13.63 -17.86 -0.20
N ILE A 303 13.54 -17.63 -1.51
CA ILE A 303 14.61 -17.10 -2.33
C ILE A 303 14.05 -16.07 -3.30
N ASP A 304 14.82 -15.04 -3.57
CA ASP A 304 14.52 -13.99 -4.53
C ASP A 304 15.71 -13.76 -5.45
N VAL A 305 15.43 -13.49 -6.72
CA VAL A 305 16.39 -13.03 -7.72
C VAL A 305 15.81 -11.80 -8.39
N ALA A 306 16.41 -10.64 -8.12
CA ALA A 306 16.01 -9.37 -8.69
C ALA A 306 17.11 -8.79 -9.58
N TYR A 307 16.72 -8.16 -10.69
CA TYR A 307 17.60 -7.48 -11.63
C TYR A 307 16.86 -6.34 -12.35
N MET A 308 17.60 -5.37 -12.87
CA MET A 308 17.06 -4.30 -13.72
C MET A 308 17.46 -4.54 -15.17
N ASN A 309 16.52 -4.39 -16.09
CA ASN A 309 16.78 -4.48 -17.52
C ASN A 309 17.31 -3.16 -18.10
N SER A 310 17.66 -3.17 -19.39
CA SER A 310 18.20 -1.98 -20.08
C SER A 310 17.22 -0.81 -20.22
N GLU A 311 15.92 -1.06 -20.05
CA GLU A 311 14.87 -0.03 -20.06
C GLU A 311 14.64 0.58 -18.66
N GLY A 312 15.31 0.07 -17.63
CA GLY A 312 15.13 0.49 -16.23
C GLY A 312 13.96 -0.17 -15.52
N THR A 313 13.35 -1.20 -16.12
CA THR A 313 12.34 -2.03 -15.45
C THR A 313 13.03 -3.02 -14.51
N GLU A 314 12.62 -3.06 -13.25
CA GLU A 314 13.04 -4.09 -12.30
C GLU A 314 12.13 -5.32 -12.40
N TYR A 315 12.75 -6.48 -12.48
CA TYR A 315 12.09 -7.78 -12.36
C TYR A 315 12.61 -8.48 -11.11
N ALA A 316 11.71 -8.89 -10.22
CA ALA A 316 12.02 -9.76 -9.08
C ALA A 316 11.27 -11.09 -9.21
N ILE A 317 12.00 -12.19 -9.21
CA ILE A 317 11.44 -13.55 -9.28
C ILE A 317 11.69 -14.22 -7.94
N TYR A 318 10.59 -14.48 -7.24
CA TYR A 318 10.53 -15.01 -5.88
C TYR A 318 10.01 -16.45 -5.86
N ALA A 319 10.51 -17.28 -4.95
CA ALA A 319 9.87 -18.55 -4.61
C ALA A 319 9.95 -18.86 -3.12
N ALA A 320 8.90 -19.48 -2.57
CA ALA A 320 8.80 -19.89 -1.18
C ALA A 320 8.04 -21.20 -0.99
N SER A 321 8.39 -21.93 0.07
CA SER A 321 7.68 -23.13 0.54
C SER A 321 7.94 -23.35 2.03
N PRO A 322 7.23 -24.30 2.68
CA PRO A 322 7.68 -24.82 3.97
C PRO A 322 9.11 -25.34 3.88
N ALA A 323 9.82 -25.32 5.01
CA ALA A 323 11.22 -25.73 5.09
C ALA A 323 11.46 -27.19 4.65
N ASP A 324 10.53 -28.09 4.98
CA ASP A 324 10.63 -29.52 4.63
C ASP A 324 10.52 -29.76 3.10
N ASP A 325 9.77 -28.91 2.40
CA ASP A 325 9.57 -28.98 0.95
C ASP A 325 10.70 -28.26 0.16
N TRP A 326 11.58 -27.50 0.83
CA TRP A 326 12.54 -26.57 0.21
C TRP A 326 13.51 -27.22 -0.79
N ALA A 327 13.95 -28.45 -0.53
CA ALA A 327 14.87 -29.17 -1.43
C ALA A 327 14.24 -29.49 -2.80
N THR A 328 12.91 -29.47 -2.89
CA THR A 328 12.16 -29.54 -4.15
C THR A 328 11.98 -28.16 -4.75
N THR A 329 11.51 -27.19 -3.96
CA THR A 329 11.25 -25.80 -4.39
C THR A 329 12.48 -25.12 -4.99
N SER A 330 13.64 -25.23 -4.34
CA SER A 330 14.91 -24.67 -4.84
C SER A 330 15.32 -25.22 -6.22
N LYS A 331 15.16 -26.53 -6.44
CA LYS A 331 15.41 -27.16 -7.75
C LYS A 331 14.40 -26.73 -8.81
N GLN A 332 13.13 -26.53 -8.43
CA GLN A 332 12.12 -25.96 -9.33
C GLN A 332 12.48 -24.51 -9.68
N PHE A 333 12.91 -23.71 -8.71
CA PHE A 333 13.29 -22.32 -8.91
C PHE A 333 14.44 -22.15 -9.92
N ASP A 334 15.46 -23.01 -9.88
CA ASP A 334 16.54 -22.99 -10.88
C ASP A 334 16.03 -23.30 -12.31
N TRP A 335 14.98 -24.11 -12.48
CA TRP A 335 14.32 -24.32 -13.77
C TRP A 335 13.41 -23.15 -14.18
N ILE A 336 12.72 -22.53 -13.22
CA ILE A 336 11.93 -21.31 -13.44
C ILE A 336 12.82 -20.19 -13.96
N LEU A 337 13.97 -19.95 -13.32
CA LEU A 337 14.95 -18.94 -13.73
C LEU A 337 15.50 -19.18 -15.14
N ARG A 338 15.76 -20.45 -15.52
CA ARG A 338 16.16 -20.80 -16.90
C ARG A 338 15.05 -20.58 -17.93
N GLY A 339 13.79 -20.81 -17.52
CA GLY A 339 12.63 -20.54 -18.34
C GLY A 339 12.30 -19.05 -18.45
N PHE A 340 12.61 -18.24 -17.43
CA PHE A 340 12.17 -16.86 -17.34
C PHE A 340 12.70 -15.97 -18.48
N GLN A 341 11.79 -15.24 -19.12
CA GLN A 341 12.10 -14.25 -20.16
C GLN A 341 11.21 -13.04 -19.96
N GLU A 342 11.79 -11.84 -19.93
CA GLU A 342 11.05 -10.60 -20.18
C GLU A 342 10.52 -10.60 -21.62
N LYS A 343 9.34 -10.01 -21.82
CA LYS A 343 8.80 -9.85 -23.17
C LYS A 343 9.45 -8.62 -23.81
N ALA A 344 10.15 -8.80 -24.92
CA ALA A 344 10.72 -7.69 -25.66
C ALA A 344 9.61 -6.73 -26.11
N THR A 345 9.78 -5.45 -25.78
CA THR A 345 9.00 -4.35 -26.37
C THR A 345 9.30 -4.30 -27.87
N GLN A 346 8.29 -4.47 -28.71
CA GLN A 346 8.39 -4.36 -30.18
C GLN A 346 8.18 -2.92 -30.66
#